data_AF-A0A2V9ZQP0-F1
#
_entry.id   AF-A0A2V9ZQP0-F1
#
_cell.length_a   1.000
_cell.length_b   1.000
_cell.length_c   1.000
_cell.angle_alpha   90.00
_cell.angle_beta   90.00
_cell.angle_gamma   90.00
#
_symmetry.space_group_name_H-M   'P 1'
#
loop_
_entity.id
_entity.type
_entity.pdbx_description
1 polymer ?
#
loop_
_entity_poly.entity_id
_entity_poly.type
_entity_poly.pdbx_seq_one_letter_code
_entity_poly.pdbx_strand_id
1 'polypeptide(L)' 'MTLQHVDIFFQLIVFLFAISVHESAHAWMANRCGDPTARMLGRISLNPLKHIDPVGTIL' A
#
# COMPACT_ATOMS: atom_id res chain seq x y z
N MET A 1 -6.38 17.98 -23.94
CA MET A 1 -6.62 18.14 -22.48
C MET A 1 -7.46 17.02 -21.88
N THR A 2 -8.58 16.59 -22.47
CA THR A 2 -9.46 15.57 -21.88
C THR A 2 -8.83 14.19 -21.71
N LEU A 3 -8.06 13.69 -22.69
CA LEU A 3 -7.40 12.38 -22.61
C LEU A 3 -6.34 12.30 -21.50
N GLN A 4 -5.60 13.39 -21.28
CA GLN A 4 -4.56 13.44 -20.23
C GLN A 4 -5.12 13.22 -18.82
N HIS A 5 -6.34 13.70 -18.53
CA HIS A 5 -6.97 13.49 -17.22
C HIS A 5 -7.40 12.04 -17.03
N VAL A 6 -7.83 11.38 -18.11
CA VAL A 6 -8.17 9.95 -18.11
C VAL A 6 -6.91 9.11 -17.86
N ASP A 7 -5.81 9.44 -18.53
CA ASP A 7 -4.54 8.75 -18.34
C ASP A 7 -4.02 8.88 -16.90
N ILE A 8 -4.05 10.09 -16.33
CA ILE A 8 -3.66 10.35 -14.93
C ILE A 8 -4.53 9.56 -13.96
N PHE A 9 -5.84 9.48 -14.22
CA PHE A 9 -6.77 8.72 -13.38
C PHE A 9 -6.41 7.23 -13.33
N PHE A 10 -6.14 6.61 -14.48
CA PHE A 10 -5.71 5.22 -14.52
C PHE A 10 -4.33 5.01 -13.88
N GLN A 11 -3.38 5.91 -14.13
CA GLN A 11 -2.06 5.86 -13.49
C GLN A 11 -2.16 5.91 -11.97
N LEU A 12 -3.02 6.76 -11.42
CA LEU A 12 -3.22 6.86 -9.97
C LEU A 12 -3.77 5.57 -9.38
N ILE A 13 -4.76 4.94 -10.03
CA ILE A 13 -5.31 3.65 -9.58
C ILE A 13 -4.23 2.57 -9.57
N VAL A 14 -3.47 2.46 -10.67
CA VAL A 14 -2.39 1.48 -10.79
C VAL A 14 -1.31 1.74 -9.75
N PHE A 15 -0.96 3.01 -9.51
CA PHE A 15 0.01 3.40 -8.51
C PHE A 15 -0.42 3.03 -7.09
N LEU A 16 -1.68 3.32 -6.72
CA LEU A 16 -2.24 2.95 -5.42
C LEU A 16 -2.27 1.43 -5.19
N PHE A 17 -2.55 0.67 -6.25
CA PHE A 17 -2.47 -0.79 -6.18
C PHE A 17 -1.03 -1.27 -6.05
N ALA A 18 -0.11 -0.71 -6.84
CA ALA A 18 1.31 -1.07 -6.82
C ALA A 18 1.95 -0.83 -5.44
N ILE A 19 1.67 0.32 -4.81
CA ILE A 19 2.19 0.61 -3.47
C ILE A 19 1.55 -0.31 -2.42
N SER A 20 0.25 -0.64 -2.53
CA SER A 20 -0.39 -1.59 -1.61
C SER A 20 0.24 -2.98 -1.65
N VAL A 21 0.64 -3.43 -2.84
CA VAL A 21 1.39 -4.69 -3.01
C VAL A 21 2.79 -4.58 -2.40
N HIS A 22 3.48 -3.46 -2.64
CA HIS A 22 4.83 -3.20 -2.10
C HIS A 22 4.85 -3.26 -0.56
N GLU A 23 3.97 -2.51 0.09
CA GLU A 23 3.92 -2.45 1.56
C GLU A 23 3.42 -3.76 2.18
N SER A 24 2.46 -4.43 1.53
CA SER A 24 2.04 -5.77 1.97
C SER A 24 3.17 -6.79 1.87
N ALA A 25 4.09 -6.65 0.91
CA ALA A 25 5.26 -7.53 0.79
C ALA A 25 6.27 -7.28 1.92
N HIS A 26 6.52 -6.01 2.27
CA HIS A 26 7.34 -5.67 3.43
C HIS A 26 6.74 -6.22 4.72
N ALA A 27 5.44 -5.99 4.95
CA ALA A 27 4.71 -6.51 6.11
C ALA A 27 4.79 -8.05 6.21
N TRP A 28 4.70 -8.73 5.08
CA TRP A 28 4.82 -10.19 5.01
C TRP A 28 6.25 -10.67 5.29
N MET A 29 7.26 -9.95 4.80
CA MET A 29 8.66 -10.30 5.01
C MET A 29 9.08 -10.03 6.46
N ALA A 30 8.67 -8.90 7.05
CA ALA A 30 8.88 -8.58 8.46
C ALA A 30 8.33 -9.69 9.37
N ASN A 31 7.10 -10.15 9.08
CA ASN A 31 6.51 -11.27 9.81
C ASN A 31 7.29 -12.58 9.65
N ARG A 32 7.91 -12.84 8.50
CA ARG A 32 8.80 -13.99 8.31
C ARG A 32 10.15 -13.84 9.02
N CYS A 33 10.66 -12.62 9.12
CA CYS A 33 11.87 -12.30 9.88
C CYS A 33 11.63 -12.23 11.39
N GLY A 34 10.40 -12.44 11.86
CA GLY A 34 10.06 -12.51 13.29
C GLY A 34 9.49 -11.22 13.89
N ASP A 35 9.22 -10.19 13.09
CA ASP A 35 8.47 -9.01 13.52
C ASP A 35 6.97 -9.14 13.12
N PRO A 36 6.08 -9.52 14.07
CA PRO A 36 4.67 -9.70 13.78
C PRO A 36 3.87 -8.38 13.76
N THR A 37 4.48 -7.22 14.00
CA THR A 37 3.77 -5.94 14.22
C THR A 37 2.82 -5.60 13.08
N ALA A 38 3.31 -5.59 11.84
CA ALA A 38 2.49 -5.27 10.67
C ALA A 38 1.36 -6.31 10.44
N ARG A 39 1.61 -7.59 10.72
CA ARG A 39 0.57 -8.63 10.67
C ARG A 39 -0.52 -8.39 11.71
N MET A 40 -0.13 -8.08 12.95
CA MET A 40 -1.06 -7.83 14.06
C MET A 40 -1.94 -6.61 13.82
N LEU A 41 -1.41 -5.59 13.13
CA LEU A 41 -2.15 -4.40 12.71
C LEU A 41 -3.01 -4.65 11.46
N GLY A 42 -2.99 -5.86 10.87
CA GLY A 42 -3.76 -6.21 9.68
C GLY A 42 -3.23 -5.55 8.40
N ARG A 43 -1.93 -5.26 8.34
CA ARG A 43 -1.26 -4.60 7.20
C ARG A 43 -0.73 -5.55 6.13
N ILE A 44 -0.85 -6.87 6.31
CA ILE A 44 -0.68 -7.81 5.19
C ILE A 44 -1.99 -7.80 4.38
N SER A 45 -2.18 -6.75 3.58
CA SER A 45 -3.42 -6.47 2.86
C SER A 45 -3.14 -5.73 1.55
N LEU A 46 -3.95 -5.96 0.52
CA LEU A 46 -3.92 -5.17 -0.72
C LEU A 46 -4.83 -3.94 -0.67
N ASN A 47 -5.46 -3.68 0.48
CA ASN A 47 -6.26 -2.49 0.68
C ASN A 47 -5.35 -1.28 0.98
N PRO A 48 -5.27 -0.26 0.08
CA PRO A 48 -4.41 0.91 0.30
C PRO A 48 -4.71 1.65 1.61
N LEU A 49 -5.97 1.61 2.06
CA LEU A 49 -6.39 2.27 3.29
C LEU A 49 -5.76 1.65 4.55
N LYS A 50 -5.29 0.41 4.49
CA LYS A 50 -4.63 -0.27 5.63
C LYS A 50 -3.18 0.17 5.82
N HIS A 51 -2.60 0.80 4.81
CA HIS A 51 -1.19 1.23 4.78
C HIS A 51 -1.01 2.71 5.09
N ILE A 52 -2.09 3.48 5.12
CA ILE A 52 -2.06 4.91 5.46
C ILE A 52 -1.96 5.06 6.98
N ASP A 53 -0.97 5.82 7.45
CA ASP A 53 -0.79 6.14 8.86
C ASP A 53 -0.92 7.66 9.07
N PRO A 54 -1.87 8.14 9.90
CA PRO A 54 -2.15 9.57 10.05
C PRO A 54 -1.02 10.37 10.71
N VAL A 55 -0.04 9.71 11.34
CA VAL A 55 1.15 10.35 11.92
C VAL A 55 2.39 10.20 11.02
N GLY A 56 2.47 9.12 10.25
CA GLY A 56 3.68 8.71 9.51
C GLY A 56 3.63 8.81 7.98
N THR A 57 2.47 9.07 7.39
CA THR A 57 2.22 9.30 5.96
C THR A 57 1.89 8.05 5.11
N ILE A 58 2.63 6.93 5.18
CA ILE A 58 2.34 5.57 4.63
C ILE A 58 3.46 4.66 5.17
N LEU A 59 3.15 3.41 5.54
CA LEU A 59 4.10 2.43 6.11
C LEU A 59 4.52 1.36 5.13
#